data_AF-A0A9P0C6Y4-F1
#
_entry.id   AF-A0A9P0C6Y4-F1
#
_cell.length_a   1.000
_cell.length_b   1.000
_cell.length_c   1.000
_cell.angle_alpha   90.00
_cell.angle_beta   90.00
_cell.angle_gamma   90.00
#
_symmetry.space_group_name_H-M   'P 1'
#
loop_
_entity.id
_entity.type
_entity.pdbx_description
1 polymer ?
#
loop_
_entity_poly.entity_id
_entity_poly.type
_entity_poly.pdbx_seq_one_letter_code
_entity_poly.pdbx_strand_id
1 'polypeptide(L)' 'MVMGCLSEGCVGNTCGMFRITLGYWEAAHQRPSLIHNNVTEYESCSNNVWCAVRTVQRYMRRYLPVRYN' A
#
# COMPACT_ATOMS: atom_id res chain seq x y z
N MET A 1 7.93 7.95 16.54
CA MET A 1 7.99 6.48 16.63
C MET A 1 8.18 5.92 15.23
N VAL A 2 9.33 5.30 14.97
CA VAL A 2 9.53 4.50 13.75
C VAL A 2 9.07 3.09 14.11
N MET A 3 8.00 2.62 13.47
CA MET A 3 7.45 1.28 13.72
C MET A 3 8.35 0.27 12.99
N GLY A 4 9.19 -0.42 13.75
CA GLY A 4 10.28 -1.28 13.27
C GLY A 4 9.84 -2.60 12.65
N CYS A 5 8.91 -2.58 11.68
CA CYS A 5 8.32 -3.74 10.98
C CYS A 5 7.11 -4.42 11.68
N LEU A 6 6.53 -3.81 12.71
CA LEU A 6 5.27 -4.27 13.30
C LEU A 6 4.08 -3.71 12.51
N SER A 7 3.10 -4.57 12.21
CA SER A 7 1.87 -4.17 11.52
C SER A 7 0.91 -3.51 12.51
N GLU A 8 1.11 -2.23 12.75
CA GLU A 8 0.26 -1.41 13.62
C GLU A 8 -1.01 -0.95 12.90
N GLY A 9 -1.93 -1.88 12.64
CA GLY A 9 -3.32 -1.59 12.24
C GLY A 9 -3.50 -0.47 11.19
N CYS A 10 -4.61 0.27 11.35
CA CYS A 10 -4.86 1.50 10.62
C CYS A 10 -4.79 2.68 11.60
N VAL A 11 -3.89 3.62 11.33
CA VAL A 11 -3.72 4.84 12.13
C VAL A 11 -4.13 6.03 11.27
N GLY A 12 -5.34 6.54 11.51
CA GLY A 12 -5.97 7.59 10.69
C GLY A 12 -6.27 7.09 9.27
N ASN A 13 -5.85 7.85 8.25
CA ASN A 13 -6.03 7.49 6.84
C ASN A 13 -4.90 6.62 6.26
N THR A 14 -4.01 6.12 7.10
CA THR A 14 -2.87 5.28 6.70
C THR A 14 -2.88 3.95 7.41
N CYS A 15 -2.69 2.85 6.68
CA CYS A 15 -2.67 1.50 7.23
C CYS A 15 -1.33 0.81 7.03
N GLY A 16 -1.00 -0.08 7.97
CA GLY A 16 0.13 -0.98 7.88
C GLY A 16 1.50 -0.35 8.15
N MET A 17 2.54 -1.19 8.07
CA MET A 17 3.92 -0.80 8.41
C MET A 17 4.50 0.32 7.53
N PHE A 18 4.03 0.44 6.28
CA PHE A 18 4.47 1.48 5.34
C PHE A 18 3.59 2.72 5.34
N ARG A 19 2.59 2.81 6.24
CA ARG A 19 1.60 3.90 6.25
C ARG A 19 1.02 4.15 4.86
N ILE A 20 0.55 3.08 4.23
CA ILE A 20 -0.03 3.11 2.89
C ILE A 20 -1.38 3.84 3.01
N THR A 21 -1.70 4.73 2.07
CA THR A 21 -3.04 5.32 1.95
C THR A 21 -3.88 4.56 0.92
N LEU A 22 -5.20 4.67 1.00
CA LEU A 22 -6.11 4.04 0.03
C LEU A 22 -5.74 4.43 -1.41
N GLY A 23 -5.54 5.73 -1.69
CA GLY A 23 -5.15 6.19 -3.02
C GLY A 23 -3.79 5.69 -3.50
N TYR A 24 -2.82 5.49 -2.59
CA TYR A 24 -1.53 4.89 -2.94
C TYR A 24 -1.69 3.41 -3.31
N TRP A 25 -2.49 2.67 -2.55
CA TRP A 25 -2.79 1.28 -2.83
C TRP A 25 -3.52 1.12 -4.17
N GLU A 26 -4.52 1.96 -4.44
CA GLU A 26 -5.25 1.93 -5.72
C GLU A 26 -4.34 2.26 -6.91
N ALA A 27 -3.46 3.26 -6.77
CA ALA A 27 -2.47 3.60 -7.78
C ALA A 27 -1.49 2.44 -8.06
N ALA A 28 -1.11 1.67 -7.03
CA ALA A 28 -0.21 0.53 -7.16
C ALA A 28 -0.89 -0.70 -7.81
N HIS A 29 -2.17 -0.95 -7.50
CA HIS A 29 -2.93 -2.12 -7.97
C HIS A 29 -3.77 -1.87 -9.21
N GLN A 30 -3.80 -0.63 -9.73
CA GLN A 30 -4.59 -0.24 -10.91
C GLN A 30 -6.08 -0.57 -10.76
N ARG A 31 -6.59 -0.45 -9.53
CA ARG A 31 -8.01 -0.66 -9.25
C ARG A 31 -8.76 0.66 -9.39
N PRO A 32 -9.89 0.69 -10.10
CA PRO A 32 -10.74 1.87 -10.15
C PRO A 32 -11.32 2.14 -8.76
N SER A 33 -11.23 3.40 -8.31
CA SER A 33 -11.69 3.93 -7.02
C SER A 33 -13.21 3.83 -6.78
N LEU A 34 -13.94 3.20 -7.70
CA LEU A 34 -15.40 3.10 -7.72
C LEU A 34 -15.92 1.83 -7.03
N ILE A 35 -15.05 0.91 -6.60
CA ILE A 35 -15.46 -0.33 -5.95
C ILE A 35 -15.37 -0.14 -4.43
N HIS A 36 -16.51 0.15 -3.81
CA HIS A 36 -16.68 0.34 -2.35
C HIS A 36 -16.14 -0.82 -1.48
N ASN A 37 -15.87 -2.00 -2.05
CA ASN A 37 -15.30 -3.15 -1.36
C ASN A 37 -13.77 -3.09 -1.21
N ASN A 38 -13.11 -2.11 -1.83
CA ASN A 38 -11.65 -2.00 -1.80
C ASN A 38 -11.11 -1.62 -0.41
N VAL A 39 -11.91 -0.99 0.47
CA VAL A 39 -11.42 -0.52 1.78
C VAL A 39 -10.99 -1.69 2.66
N THR A 40 -11.82 -2.72 2.78
CA THR A 40 -11.51 -3.91 3.60
C THR A 40 -10.33 -4.70 3.02
N GLU A 41 -10.23 -4.80 1.69
CA GLU A 41 -9.07 -5.42 1.01
C GLU A 41 -7.79 -4.59 1.21
N TYR A 42 -7.91 -3.26 1.18
CA TYR A 42 -6.81 -2.34 1.45
C TYR A 42 -6.32 -2.46 2.90
N GLU A 43 -7.22 -2.49 3.88
CA GLU A 43 -6.86 -2.63 5.29
C GLU A 43 -6.21 -4.00 5.55
N SER A 44 -6.78 -5.07 5.01
CA SER A 44 -6.25 -6.42 5.11
C SER A 44 -4.87 -6.55 4.43
N CYS A 45 -4.71 -5.99 3.24
CA CYS A 45 -3.44 -5.99 2.51
C CYS A 45 -2.37 -5.13 3.19
N SER A 46 -2.74 -3.95 3.71
CA SER A 46 -1.81 -3.06 4.38
C SER A 46 -1.31 -3.65 5.69
N ASN A 47 -2.16 -4.42 6.39
CA ASN A 47 -1.78 -5.16 7.59
C ASN A 47 -0.96 -6.43 7.32
N ASN A 48 -0.88 -6.89 6.08
CA ASN A 48 -0.08 -8.04 5.71
C ASN A 48 1.26 -7.61 5.11
N VAL A 49 2.37 -7.93 5.79
CA VAL A 49 3.75 -7.64 5.37
C VAL A 49 3.99 -7.95 3.89
N TRP A 50 3.56 -9.13 3.42
CA TRP A 50 3.78 -9.55 2.02
C TRP A 50 2.97 -8.76 1.00
N CYS A 51 1.78 -8.32 1.39
CA CYS A 51 0.91 -7.54 0.50
C CYS A 51 1.33 -6.07 0.48
N ALA A 52 1.69 -5.53 1.64
CA ALA A 52 2.25 -4.19 1.80
C ALA A 52 3.55 -4.01 0.99
N VAL A 53 4.51 -4.95 1.09
CA VAL A 53 5.77 -4.92 0.30
C VAL A 53 5.48 -4.95 -1.20
N ARG A 54 4.59 -5.85 -1.65
CA ARG A 54 4.24 -5.93 -3.08
C ARG A 54 3.58 -4.66 -3.59
N THR A 55 2.76 -4.02 -2.76
CA THR A 55 2.12 -2.74 -3.10
C THR A 55 3.17 -1.66 -3.33
N VAL A 56 4.13 -1.50 -2.41
CA VAL A 56 5.23 -0.54 -2.57
C VAL A 56 6.08 -0.88 -3.80
N GLN A 57 6.46 -2.15 -4.00
CA GLN A 57 7.25 -2.56 -5.17
C GLN A 57 6.54 -2.30 -6.51
N ARG A 58 5.21 -2.49 -6.56
CA ARG A 58 4.40 -2.18 -7.75
C ARG A 58 4.34 -0.68 -8.00
N TYR A 59 4.13 0.09 -6.95
CA TYR A 59 4.15 1.55 -7.03
C TYR A 59 5.49 2.06 -7.54
N MET A 60 6.59 1.60 -6.92
CA MET A 60 7.95 1.96 -7.33
C MET A 60 8.21 1.60 -8.80
N ARG A 61 7.84 0.38 -9.25
CA ARG A 61 7.98 0.00 -10.67
C ARG A 61 7.17 0.88 -11.63
N ARG A 62 6.06 1.45 -11.19
CA ARG A 62 5.18 2.26 -12.03
C ARG A 62 5.63 3.71 -12.12
N TYR A 63 6.11 4.27 -11.01
CA TYR A 63 6.41 5.70 -10.91
C TYR A 63 7.91 6.02 -10.94
N LEU A 64 8.80 5.05 -10.68
CA LEU A 64 10.23 5.23 -10.86
C LEU A 64 10.63 4.69 -12.25
N PRO A 65 11.14 5.53 -13.17
CA PRO A 65 11.74 5.04 -14.39
C PRO A 65 12.98 4.25 -14.02
N VAL A 66 13.03 2.97 -14.42
CA VAL A 66 14.25 2.18 -14.34
C VAL A 66 15.19 2.76 -15.39
N ARG A 67 16.06 3.69 -14.97
CA ARG A 67 17.18 4.13 -15.82
C ARG A 67 18.15 2.97 -15.92
N TYR A 68 17.99 2.16 -16.97
CA TYR A 68 19.06 1.32 -17.46
C TYR A 68 20.12 2.25 -18.07
N ASN A 69 21.26 2.36 -17.38
CA ASN A 69 22.55 2.70 -17.99
C ASN A 69 23.29 1.40 -18.31
#